data_AF-A0A972RKI2-F1
#
_entry.id   AF-A0A972RKI2-F1
#
_cell.length_a   1.000
_cell.length_b   1.000
_cell.length_c   1.000
_cell.angle_alpha   90.00
_cell.angle_beta   90.00
_cell.angle_gamma   90.00
#
_symmetry.space_group_name_H-M   'P 1'
#
loop_
_entity.id
_entity.type
_entity.pdbx_description
1 polymer ?
#
loop_
_entity_poly.entity_id
_entity_poly.type
_entity_poly.pdbx_seq_one_letter_code
_entity_poly.pdbx_strand_id
1 'polypeptide(L)'
;MIAALCMVPILAAFVGIMFSPEGFLWLDMSLLAVIGFFIYPVINLIVIAALDVVSKKAIGTAAGFIGLFGYIGRTVQAKGFGWTVDHYGKIYGEEAAWDIVFYLILGSALIAGFLLSLTWNMRPKA
;
A
#
# COMPACT_ATOMS: atom_id res chain seq x y z
N MET A 1 7.54 11.60 -8.99
CA MET A 1 8.10 10.31 -8.52
C MET A 1 7.30 9.18 -9.14
N ILE A 2 7.97 8.24 -9.81
CA ILE A 2 7.34 7.08 -10.48
C ILE A 2 6.48 6.26 -9.49
N ALA A 3 6.87 6.18 -8.21
CA ALA A 3 6.09 5.53 -7.15
C ALA A 3 4.65 6.07 -7.00
N ALA A 4 4.43 7.38 -7.15
CA ALA A 4 3.08 7.95 -7.05
C ALA A 4 2.19 7.56 -8.24
N LEU A 5 2.78 7.43 -9.44
CA LEU A 5 2.07 6.96 -10.63
C LEU A 5 1.68 5.48 -10.51
N CYS A 6 2.55 4.67 -9.90
CA CYS A 6 2.28 3.25 -9.65
C CYS A 6 1.14 3.00 -8.65
N MET A 7 0.75 4.00 -7.84
CA MET A 7 -0.42 3.88 -6.95
C MET A 7 -1.75 3.90 -7.70
N VAL A 8 -1.82 4.53 -8.89
CA VAL A 8 -3.04 4.60 -9.71
C VAL A 8 -3.52 3.22 -10.19
N PRO A 9 -2.68 2.38 -10.84
CA PRO A 9 -3.11 1.04 -11.23
C PRO A 9 -3.39 0.13 -10.03
N ILE A 10 -2.72 0.32 -8.89
CA ILE A 10 -3.01 -0.42 -7.66
C ILE A 10 -4.42 -0.10 -7.14
N LEU A 11 -4.77 1.18 -7.06
CA LEU A 11 -6.11 1.62 -6.67
C LEU A 11 -7.17 1.10 -7.64
N ALA A 12 -6.93 1.23 -8.95
CA ALA A 12 -7.84 0.72 -9.97
C ALA A 12 -8.03 -0.81 -9.86
N ALA A 13 -6.97 -1.56 -9.54
CA ALA A 13 -7.05 -3.00 -9.38
C ALA A 13 -7.83 -3.41 -8.11
N PHE A 14 -7.64 -2.73 -6.99
CA PHE A 14 -8.43 -2.99 -5.77
C PHE A 14 -9.91 -2.64 -5.95
N VAL A 15 -10.22 -1.54 -6.65
CA VAL A 15 -11.59 -1.20 -7.03
C VAL A 15 -12.16 -2.27 -7.98
N GLY A 16 -11.37 -2.74 -8.95
CA GLY A 16 -11.76 -3.81 -9.87
C GLY A 16 -12.10 -5.12 -9.17
N ILE A 17 -11.38 -5.48 -8.10
CA ILE A 17 -11.69 -6.66 -7.28
C ILE A 17 -13.05 -6.53 -6.59
N MET A 18 -13.39 -5.34 -6.08
CA MET A 18 -14.70 -5.12 -5.43
C MET A 18 -15.89 -5.21 -6.39
N PHE A 19 -15.68 -4.92 -7.68
CA PHE A 19 -16.72 -4.99 -8.72
C PHE A 19 -16.63 -6.26 -9.57
N SER A 20 -15.75 -7.21 -9.21
CA SER A 20 -15.55 -8.45 -9.96
C SER A 20 -16.78 -9.36 -9.78
N PRO A 21 -17.44 -9.81 -10.87
CA PRO A 21 -18.57 -10.74 -10.76
C PRO A 21 -18.08 -12.13 -10.31
N GLU A 22 -18.89 -12.78 -9.45
CA GLU A 22 -18.60 -14.12 -8.96
C GLU A 22 -18.40 -15.12 -10.12
N GLY A 23 -17.26 -15.83 -10.12
CA GLY A 23 -16.92 -16.86 -11.11
C GLY A 23 -15.84 -16.48 -12.13
N PHE A 24 -15.40 -15.22 -12.18
CA PHE A 24 -14.32 -14.77 -13.07
C PHE A 24 -12.93 -14.84 -12.42
N LEU A 25 -12.49 -16.05 -12.02
CA LEU A 25 -11.21 -16.26 -11.35
C LEU A 25 -9.99 -15.69 -12.12
N TRP A 26 -10.02 -15.73 -13.46
CA TRP A 26 -8.94 -15.19 -14.28
C TRP A 26 -8.82 -13.66 -14.15
N LEU A 27 -9.94 -12.96 -13.92
CA LEU A 27 -9.96 -11.53 -13.73
C LEU A 27 -9.27 -11.18 -12.40
N ASP A 28 -9.67 -11.85 -11.32
CA ASP A 28 -9.06 -11.66 -9.99
C ASP A 28 -7.57 -11.97 -10.00
N MET A 29 -7.16 -13.06 -10.67
CA MET A 29 -5.74 -13.40 -10.82
C MET A 29 -4.96 -12.34 -11.59
N SER A 30 -5.55 -11.78 -12.66
CA SER A 30 -4.92 -10.71 -13.43
C SER A 30 -4.79 -9.41 -12.61
N LEU A 31 -5.81 -9.06 -11.83
CA LEU A 31 -5.80 -7.88 -10.97
C LEU A 31 -4.79 -8.02 -9.82
N LEU A 32 -4.69 -9.21 -9.22
CA LEU A 32 -3.66 -9.51 -8.22
C LEU A 32 -2.25 -9.46 -8.82
N ALA A 33 -2.07 -9.93 -10.06
CA ALA A 33 -0.79 -9.82 -10.76
C ALA A 33 -0.39 -8.35 -11.00
N VAL A 34 -1.35 -7.50 -11.39
CA VAL A 34 -1.15 -6.05 -11.54
C VAL A 34 -0.74 -5.43 -10.20
N ILE A 35 -1.44 -5.74 -9.10
CA ILE A 35 -1.10 -5.22 -7.76
C ILE A 35 0.33 -5.64 -7.38
N GLY A 36 0.68 -6.92 -7.55
CA GLY A 36 2.01 -7.43 -7.25
C GLY A 36 3.13 -6.79 -8.10
N PHE A 37 2.86 -6.56 -9.38
CA PHE A 37 3.82 -5.91 -10.28
C PHE A 37 4.08 -4.45 -9.90
N PHE A 38 3.03 -3.69 -9.59
CA PHE A 38 3.15 -2.25 -9.31
C PHE A 38 3.54 -1.91 -7.87
N ILE A 39 3.34 -2.82 -6.90
CA ILE A 39 3.75 -2.54 -5.51
C ILE A 39 5.26 -2.61 -5.31
N TYR A 40 5.96 -3.45 -6.08
CA TYR A 40 7.41 -3.59 -6.02
C TYR A 40 8.18 -2.28 -6.31
N PRO A 41 7.90 -1.56 -7.41
CA PRO A 41 8.55 -0.27 -7.67
C PRO A 41 8.18 0.78 -6.61
N VAL A 42 6.96 0.77 -6.05
CA VAL A 42 6.58 1.70 -4.98
C VAL A 42 7.48 1.51 -3.76
N ILE A 43 7.60 0.29 -3.26
CA ILE A 43 8.39 -0.02 -2.05
C ILE A 43 9.86 0.33 -2.27
N ASN A 44 10.44 -0.05 -3.41
CA ASN A 44 11.86 0.16 -3.65
C ASN A 44 12.20 1.65 -3.89
N LEU A 45 11.42 2.34 -4.72
CA LEU A 45 11.70 3.73 -5.09
C LEU A 45 11.49 4.72 -3.92
N ILE A 46 10.57 4.44 -2.99
CA ILE A 46 10.38 5.25 -1.79
C ILE A 46 11.63 5.21 -0.91
N VAL A 47 12.19 4.01 -0.71
CA VAL A 47 13.39 3.83 0.11
C VAL A 47 14.55 4.56 -0.54
N ILE A 48 14.80 4.34 -1.83
CA ILE A 48 15.88 5.01 -2.56
C ILE A 48 15.72 6.54 -2.48
N ALA A 49 14.53 7.06 -2.76
CA ALA A 49 14.28 8.49 -2.71
C ALA A 49 14.52 9.09 -1.32
N ALA A 50 14.23 8.36 -0.24
CA ALA A 50 14.53 8.82 1.12
C ALA A 50 16.03 8.75 1.44
N LEU A 51 16.75 7.74 0.92
CA LEU A 51 18.19 7.61 1.10
C LEU A 51 18.99 8.67 0.32
N ASP A 52 18.47 9.13 -0.82
CA ASP A 52 19.10 10.17 -1.63
C ASP A 52 19.08 11.57 -1.00
N VAL A 53 18.22 11.81 0.00
CA VAL A 53 18.12 13.11 0.70
C VAL A 53 18.96 13.18 1.98
N VAL A 54 19.47 12.04 2.46
CA VAL A 54 20.22 11.96 3.71
C VAL A 54 21.73 11.94 3.46
N SER A 55 22.50 12.49 4.41
CA SER A 55 23.96 12.51 4.28
C SER A 55 24.56 11.10 4.24
N LYS A 56 25.68 10.92 3.52
CA LYS A 56 26.37 9.62 3.37
C LYS A 56 26.70 8.91 4.69
N LYS A 57 26.90 9.66 5.78
CA LYS A 57 27.17 9.13 7.12
C LYS A 57 25.93 8.59 7.83
N ALA A 58 24.73 9.04 7.44
CA ALA A 58 23.46 8.71 8.09
C ALA A 58 22.55 7.79 7.25
N ILE A 59 22.98 7.39 6.04
CA ILE A 59 22.22 6.50 5.14
C ILE A 59 21.82 5.20 5.86
N GLY A 60 22.74 4.57 6.61
CA GLY A 60 22.46 3.32 7.31
C GLY A 60 21.35 3.44 8.35
N THR A 61 21.38 4.51 9.16
CA THR A 61 20.35 4.79 10.17
C THR A 61 19.01 5.15 9.53
N ALA A 62 19.02 5.91 8.43
CA ALA A 62 17.80 6.24 7.69
C ALA A 62 17.14 4.98 7.10
N ALA A 63 17.93 4.08 6.49
CA ALA A 63 17.43 2.81 5.97
C ALA A 63 16.81 1.95 7.09
N GLY A 64 17.50 1.82 8.22
CA GLY A 64 17.00 1.09 9.38
C GLY A 64 15.71 1.68 9.95
N PHE A 65 15.62 3.01 10.02
CA PHE A 65 14.42 3.71 10.51
C PHE A 65 13.21 3.50 9.61
N ILE A 66 13.38 3.64 8.28
CA ILE A 66 12.33 3.38 7.30
C ILE A 66 11.86 1.92 7.39
N GLY A 67 12.80 0.98 7.50
CA GLY A 67 12.50 -0.44 7.67
C GLY A 67 11.70 -0.71 8.95
N LEU A 68 12.14 -0.18 10.09
CA LEU A 68 11.47 -0.36 11.38
C LEU A 68 10.00 0.09 11.32
N PHE A 69 9.74 1.31 10.84
CA PHE A 69 8.38 1.82 10.72
C PHE A 69 7.55 1.06 9.68
N GLY A 70 8.16 0.59 8.59
CA GLY A 70 7.51 -0.28 7.62
C GLY A 70 7.02 -1.60 8.24
N TYR A 71 7.86 -2.26 9.04
CA TYR A 71 7.48 -3.51 9.72
C TYR A 71 6.46 -3.30 10.83
N ILE A 72 6.60 -2.25 11.64
CA ILE A 72 5.61 -1.90 12.67
C ILE A 72 4.26 -1.63 12.00
N GLY A 73 4.24 -0.84 10.92
CA GLY A 73 3.04 -0.57 10.14
C GLY A 73 2.38 -1.84 9.63
N ARG A 74 3.15 -2.80 9.09
CA ARG A 74 2.63 -4.10 8.66
C ARG A 74 2.02 -4.91 9.81
N THR A 75 2.64 -4.91 10.99
CA THR A 75 2.11 -5.63 12.16
C THR A 75 0.81 -5.01 12.66
N VAL A 76 0.75 -3.68 12.72
CA VAL A 76 -0.47 -2.94 13.10
C VAL A 76 -1.58 -3.18 12.08
N GLN A 77 -1.26 -3.16 10.77
CA GLN A 77 -2.20 -3.47 9.71
C GLN A 77 -2.76 -4.89 9.85
N ALA A 78 -1.90 -5.91 10.01
CA ALA A 78 -2.34 -7.30 10.13
C ALA A 78 -3.27 -7.51 11.33
N LYS A 79 -2.93 -6.94 12.49
CA LYS A 79 -3.78 -7.00 13.68
C LYS A 79 -5.08 -6.20 13.49
N GLY A 80 -5.00 -5.04 12.84
CA GLY A 80 -6.15 -4.19 12.53
C GLY A 80 -7.16 -4.91 11.64
N PHE A 81 -6.72 -5.49 10.53
CA PHE A 81 -7.58 -6.26 9.63
C PHE A 81 -8.18 -7.47 10.32
N GLY A 82 -7.39 -8.21 11.12
CA GLY A 82 -7.92 -9.35 11.90
C GLY A 82 -9.00 -8.95 12.90
N TRP A 83 -8.82 -7.82 13.59
CA TRP A 83 -9.84 -7.28 14.50
C TRP A 83 -11.08 -6.78 13.76
N THR A 84 -10.91 -6.12 12.60
CA THR A 84 -12.01 -5.66 11.76
C THR A 84 -12.86 -6.84 11.29
N VAL A 85 -12.25 -7.91 10.77
CA VAL A 85 -13.00 -9.09 10.33
C VAL A 85 -13.71 -9.78 11.50
N ASP A 86 -13.04 -9.99 12.64
CA ASP A 86 -13.66 -10.68 13.80
C ASP A 86 -14.79 -9.87 14.46
N HIS A 87 -14.66 -8.54 14.54
CA HIS A 87 -15.67 -7.69 15.17
C HIS A 87 -16.84 -7.41 14.24
N TYR A 88 -16.58 -7.00 12.99
CA TYR A 88 -17.64 -6.66 12.04
C TYR A 88 -18.28 -7.90 11.41
N GLY A 89 -17.55 -9.02 11.28
CA GLY A 89 -18.10 -10.29 10.80
C GLY A 89 -19.21 -10.83 11.71
N LYS A 90 -19.05 -10.68 13.03
CA LYS A 90 -20.06 -11.07 14.04
C LYS A 90 -21.32 -10.20 14.03
N ILE A 91 -21.24 -8.97 13.54
CA ILE A 91 -22.33 -7.97 13.62
C ILE A 91 -23.08 -7.84 12.29
N TYR A 92 -22.36 -7.84 11.16
CA TYR A 92 -22.91 -7.50 9.84
C TYR A 92 -22.79 -8.62 8.80
N GLY A 93 -22.14 -9.74 9.13
CA GLY A 93 -21.82 -10.84 8.21
C GLY A 93 -20.41 -10.72 7.60
N GLU A 94 -19.84 -11.85 7.20
CA GLU A 94 -18.45 -11.96 6.71
C GLU A 94 -18.19 -11.07 5.48
N GLU A 95 -19.14 -11.00 4.55
CA GLU A 95 -19.00 -10.21 3.30
C GLU A 95 -18.85 -8.71 3.59
N ALA A 96 -19.72 -8.15 4.45
CA ALA A 96 -19.65 -6.74 4.84
C ALA A 96 -18.37 -6.42 5.62
N ALA A 97 -17.83 -7.37 6.38
CA ALA A 97 -16.58 -7.20 7.10
C ALA A 97 -15.37 -7.10 6.16
N TRP A 98 -15.35 -7.92 5.10
CA TRP A 98 -14.32 -7.85 4.07
C TRP A 98 -14.40 -6.58 3.23
N ASP A 99 -15.60 -6.09 2.92
CA ASP A 99 -15.79 -4.80 2.25
C ASP A 99 -15.16 -3.65 3.06
N ILE A 100 -15.36 -3.63 4.38
CA ILE A 100 -14.73 -2.64 5.27
C ILE A 100 -13.20 -2.71 5.19
N VAL A 101 -12.63 -3.92 5.13
CA VAL A 101 -11.18 -4.10 4.96
C VAL A 101 -10.71 -3.56 3.60
N PHE A 102 -11.45 -3.83 2.51
CA PHE A 102 -11.14 -3.29 1.20
C PHE A 102 -11.22 -1.75 1.17
N TYR A 103 -12.23 -1.15 1.80
CA TYR A 103 -12.31 0.30 1.94
C TYR A 103 -11.15 0.89 2.75
N LEU A 104 -10.70 0.22 3.82
CA LEU A 104 -9.52 0.62 4.59
C LEU A 104 -8.24 0.57 3.75
N ILE A 105 -8.08 -0.48 2.93
CA ILE A 105 -6.97 -0.61 1.98
C ILE A 105 -7.00 0.54 0.99
N LEU A 106 -8.16 0.81 0.36
CA LEU A 106 -8.30 1.92 -0.59
C LEU A 106 -8.02 3.28 0.05
N GLY A 107 -8.55 3.54 1.25
CA GLY A 107 -8.31 4.77 2.00
C GLY A 107 -6.83 4.96 2.32
N SER A 108 -6.15 3.92 2.81
CA SER A 108 -4.71 3.99 3.10
C SER A 108 -3.87 4.15 1.83
N ALA A 109 -4.25 3.52 0.71
CA ALA A 109 -3.58 3.67 -0.58
C ALA A 109 -3.74 5.08 -1.16
N LEU A 110 -4.92 5.70 -0.99
CA LEU A 110 -5.14 7.10 -1.37
C LEU A 110 -4.29 8.07 -0.54
N ILE A 111 -4.24 7.87 0.79
CA ILE A 111 -3.39 8.67 1.68
C ILE A 111 -1.92 8.51 1.28
N ALA A 112 -1.46 7.27 1.04
CA ALA A 112 -0.10 7.01 0.59
C ALA A 112 0.19 7.67 -0.76
N GLY A 113 -0.71 7.55 -1.74
CA GLY A 113 -0.58 8.21 -3.03
C GLY A 113 -0.49 9.74 -2.91
N PHE A 114 -1.31 10.33 -2.05
CA PHE A 114 -1.26 11.76 -1.74
C PHE A 114 0.07 12.17 -1.09
N LEU A 115 0.52 11.45 -0.06
CA LEU A 115 1.80 11.75 0.60
C LEU A 115 2.99 11.62 -0.37
N LEU A 116 2.97 10.62 -1.25
CA LEU A 116 3.99 10.43 -2.28
C LEU A 116 3.93 11.50 -3.39
N SER A 117 2.75 12.07 -3.63
CA SER A 117 2.63 13.23 -4.52
C SER A 117 3.32 14.47 -3.94
N LEU A 118 3.30 14.65 -2.61
CA LEU A 118 3.98 15.77 -1.95
C LEU A 118 5.50 15.65 -2.07
N THR A 119 6.03 14.43 -2.11
CA THR A 119 7.47 14.19 -2.28
C THR A 119 7.96 14.34 -3.72
N TRP A 120 7.07 14.67 -4.68
CA TRP A 120 7.40 14.73 -6.12
C TRP A 120 8.53 15.70 -6.46
N ASN A 121 8.67 16.79 -5.72
CA ASN A 121 9.67 17.83 -5.97
C ASN A 121 10.88 17.76 -5.01
N MET A 122 11.05 16.65 -4.27
CA MET A 122 12.25 16.48 -3.45
C MET A 122 13.46 16.34 -4.37
N ARG A 123 14.34 17.34 -4.34
CA ARG A 123 15.61 17.31 -5.07
C ARG A 123 16.66 16.59 -4.23
N PRO A 124 17.44 15.67 -4.81
CA PRO A 124 18.56 15.05 -4.13
C PRO A 124 19.50 16.14 -3.62
N LYS A 125 19.84 16.12 -2.32
CA LYS A 125 20.92 16.94 -1.77
C LYS A 125 22.23 16.15 -1.96
N ALA A 126 22.63 15.99 -3.22
CA ALA A 126 23.99 15.62 -3.58
C ALA A 126 24.83 16.90 -3.75
#